data_AF-X0RED9-F1
#
_entry.id   AF-X0RED9-F1
#
_cell.length_a   1.000
_cell.length_b   1.000
_cell.length_c   1.000
_cell.angle_alpha   90.00
_cell.angle_beta   90.00
_cell.angle_gamma   90.00
#
_symmetry.space_group_name_H-M   'P 1'
#
loop_
_entity.id
_entity.type
_entity.pdbx_description
1 polymer ?
#
loop_
_entity_poly.entity_id
_entity_poly.type
_entity_poly.pdbx_seq_one_letter_code
_entity_poly.pdbx_strand_id
1 'polypeptide(L)'
;IEQQEAMRKKAVESGYADIEIDALHKKIKNLLPKLKILEKSLKIPQEKSLFISSGEQNGYKIILQIAFGESIKSISERYIYDGKAILYTDAEGTVLNKVEFRFLRINPLGYSFKEEGRSLVNPTPNFFEDNQQIDKNEDLILEYFERTNPDEGFVKKHETTISDIIFIDKRLKLLETYRKFLRRTKKMIKRKVYDFDLQDRVRVQYMLEFQ
;
A
#
# COMPACT_ATOMS: atom_id res chain seq x y z
N ILE A 1 -29.40 -1.91 -7.20
CA ILE A 1 -29.02 -0.59 -7.74
C ILE A 1 -29.39 0.50 -6.74
N GLU A 2 -30.63 0.54 -6.23
CA GLU A 2 -31.07 1.48 -5.17
C GLU A 2 -30.21 1.46 -3.88
N GLN A 3 -29.81 0.28 -3.39
CA GLN A 3 -28.96 0.19 -2.18
C GLN A 3 -27.57 0.84 -2.37
N GLN A 4 -27.02 0.80 -3.58
CA GLN A 4 -25.74 1.46 -3.89
C GLN A 4 -25.90 2.98 -4.02
N GLU A 5 -27.05 3.45 -4.51
CA GLU A 5 -27.36 4.88 -4.61
C GLU A 5 -27.67 5.50 -3.24
N ALA A 6 -28.36 4.78 -2.36
CA ALA A 6 -28.61 5.21 -0.98
C ALA A 6 -27.32 5.26 -0.15
N MET A 7 -26.41 4.29 -0.32
CA MET A 7 -25.08 4.32 0.27
C MET A 7 -24.23 5.47 -0.28
N ARG A 8 -24.30 5.75 -1.59
CA ARG A 8 -23.64 6.92 -2.19
C ARG A 8 -24.16 8.23 -1.60
N LYS A 9 -25.48 8.39 -1.42
CA LYS A 9 -26.06 9.60 -0.81
C LYS A 9 -25.61 9.79 0.64
N LYS A 10 -25.61 8.74 1.47
CA LYS A 10 -25.10 8.80 2.84
C LYS A 10 -23.59 9.06 2.93
N ALA A 11 -22.79 8.53 2.00
CA ALA A 11 -21.36 8.81 1.90
C ALA A 11 -21.09 10.30 1.62
N VAL A 12 -21.83 10.86 0.67
CA VAL A 12 -21.78 12.29 0.29
C VAL A 12 -22.20 13.19 1.47
N GLU A 13 -23.22 12.79 2.24
CA GLU A 13 -23.66 13.51 3.45
C GLU A 13 -22.64 13.46 4.59
N SER A 14 -21.84 12.39 4.68
CA SER A 14 -20.86 12.21 5.76
C SER A 14 -19.51 12.90 5.53
N GLY A 15 -19.18 13.27 4.30
CA GLY A 15 -17.91 13.91 3.91
C GLY A 15 -16.63 13.05 4.10
N TYR A 16 -16.69 11.97 4.88
CA TYR A 16 -15.55 11.15 5.30
C TYR A 16 -15.69 9.68 4.92
N ALA A 17 -16.91 9.18 4.70
CA ALA A 17 -17.11 7.80 4.31
C ALA A 17 -16.84 7.64 2.81
N ASP A 18 -15.82 6.86 2.46
CA ASP A 18 -15.32 6.77 1.09
C ASP A 18 -15.45 5.36 0.52
N ILE A 19 -16.61 5.11 -0.07
CA ILE A 19 -16.93 3.88 -0.82
C ILE A 19 -15.82 3.52 -1.81
N GLU A 20 -15.10 4.50 -2.34
CA GLU A 20 -14.02 4.21 -3.28
C GLU A 20 -12.81 3.57 -2.60
N ILE A 21 -12.40 4.05 -1.42
CA ILE A 21 -11.31 3.44 -0.64
C ILE A 21 -11.65 1.98 -0.35
N ASP A 22 -12.85 1.72 0.15
CA ASP A 22 -13.32 0.38 0.46
C ASP A 22 -13.36 -0.52 -0.78
N ALA A 23 -13.86 0.01 -1.90
CA ALA A 23 -13.87 -0.70 -3.18
C ALA A 23 -12.44 -0.98 -3.69
N LEU A 24 -11.47 -0.11 -3.38
CA LEU A 24 -10.07 -0.32 -3.73
C LEU A 24 -9.44 -1.41 -2.85
N HIS A 25 -9.66 -1.39 -1.53
CA HIS A 25 -9.21 -2.46 -0.64
C HIS A 25 -9.75 -3.81 -1.06
N LYS A 26 -11.07 -3.91 -1.30
CA LYS A 26 -11.70 -5.15 -1.79
C LYS A 26 -11.10 -5.64 -3.11
N LYS A 27 -10.85 -4.72 -4.05
CA LYS A 27 -10.21 -5.08 -5.34
C LYS A 27 -8.78 -5.53 -5.17
N ILE A 28 -8.01 -4.92 -4.27
CA ILE A 28 -6.65 -5.35 -3.93
C ILE A 28 -6.70 -6.74 -3.31
N LYS A 29 -7.49 -6.93 -2.25
CA LYS A 29 -7.73 -8.20 -1.57
C LYS A 29 -8.03 -9.34 -2.54
N ASN A 30 -8.98 -9.15 -3.46
CA ASN A 30 -9.37 -10.17 -4.43
C ASN A 30 -8.27 -10.56 -5.46
N LEU A 31 -7.23 -9.75 -5.62
CA LEU A 31 -6.11 -10.04 -6.51
C LEU A 31 -4.99 -10.82 -5.80
N LEU A 32 -4.86 -10.72 -4.48
CA LEU A 32 -3.75 -11.29 -3.73
C LEU A 32 -3.72 -12.83 -3.77
N PRO A 33 -4.85 -13.57 -3.59
CA PRO A 33 -4.83 -15.03 -3.70
C PRO A 33 -4.41 -15.50 -5.10
N LYS A 34 -4.89 -14.80 -6.15
CA LYS A 34 -4.53 -15.12 -7.54
C LYS A 34 -3.04 -14.95 -7.78
N LEU A 35 -2.47 -13.85 -7.30
CA LEU A 35 -1.04 -13.58 -7.41
C LEU A 35 -0.22 -14.68 -6.71
N LYS A 36 -0.64 -15.08 -5.51
CA LYS A 36 0.02 -16.13 -4.73
C LYS A 36 -0.01 -17.49 -5.42
N ILE A 37 -1.15 -17.87 -6.00
CA ILE A 37 -1.29 -19.13 -6.76
C ILE A 37 -0.36 -19.14 -7.96
N LEU A 38 -0.34 -18.04 -8.74
CA LEU A 38 0.52 -17.92 -9.91
C LEU A 38 2.00 -17.98 -9.56
N GLU A 39 2.41 -17.30 -8.50
CA GLU A 39 3.79 -17.34 -8.01
C GLU A 39 4.23 -18.75 -7.61
N LYS A 40 3.35 -19.49 -6.91
CA LYS A 40 3.57 -20.90 -6.57
C LYS A 40 3.64 -21.78 -7.83
N SER A 41 2.77 -21.56 -8.81
CA SER A 41 2.77 -22.29 -10.09
C SER A 41 4.09 -22.11 -10.84
N LEU A 42 4.58 -20.88 -10.90
CA LEU A 42 5.84 -20.50 -11.55
C LEU A 42 7.10 -20.93 -10.80
N LYS A 43 6.96 -21.47 -9.57
CA LYS A 43 8.09 -21.88 -8.70
C LYS A 43 9.11 -20.74 -8.52
N ILE A 44 8.64 -19.52 -8.32
CA ILE A 44 9.52 -18.36 -8.11
C ILE A 44 10.38 -18.60 -6.85
N PRO A 45 11.72 -18.46 -6.93
CA PRO A 45 12.60 -18.61 -5.76
C PRO A 45 12.21 -17.62 -4.65
N GLN A 46 12.37 -18.03 -3.39
CA GLN A 46 11.99 -17.21 -2.23
C GLN A 46 12.66 -15.82 -2.24
N GLU A 47 13.90 -15.71 -2.71
CA GLU A 47 14.63 -14.44 -2.82
C GLU A 47 13.99 -13.43 -3.78
N LYS A 48 13.23 -13.92 -4.77
CA LYS A 48 12.51 -13.12 -5.77
C LYS A 48 11.01 -13.08 -5.50
N SER A 49 10.58 -13.66 -4.38
CA SER A 49 9.18 -13.76 -4.02
C SER A 49 8.59 -12.38 -3.73
N LEU A 50 7.35 -12.17 -4.16
CA LEU A 50 6.60 -10.97 -3.78
C LEU A 50 6.03 -11.09 -2.36
N PHE A 51 5.85 -12.32 -1.86
CA PHE A 51 5.30 -12.62 -0.55
C PHE A 51 6.43 -12.92 0.44
N ILE A 52 6.81 -11.91 1.21
CA ILE A 52 7.87 -12.03 2.21
C ILE A 52 7.23 -12.41 3.53
N SER A 53 7.76 -13.40 4.26
CA SER A 53 7.22 -13.76 5.58
C SER A 53 7.21 -12.55 6.52
N SER A 54 6.07 -12.31 7.17
CA SER A 54 5.89 -11.25 8.16
C SER A 54 6.05 -11.86 9.55
N GLY A 55 7.19 -11.57 10.20
CA GLY A 55 7.53 -12.10 11.53
C GLY A 55 6.59 -11.69 12.67
N GLU A 56 5.70 -10.72 12.44
CA GLU A 56 4.79 -10.22 13.47
C GLU A 56 3.46 -11.01 13.57
N GLN A 57 3.03 -11.73 12.52
CA GLN A 57 1.64 -12.27 12.47
C GLN A 57 1.46 -13.59 11.68
N ASN A 58 2.48 -14.43 11.49
CA ASN A 58 2.36 -15.67 10.70
C ASN A 58 1.77 -15.46 9.28
N GLY A 59 1.94 -14.25 8.75
CA GLY A 59 1.36 -13.80 7.49
C GLY A 59 2.43 -13.40 6.49
N TYR A 60 2.02 -12.77 5.40
CA TYR A 60 2.95 -12.27 4.38
C TYR A 60 2.89 -10.74 4.29
N LYS A 61 4.02 -10.15 3.92
CA LYS A 61 4.12 -8.75 3.50
C LYS A 61 4.49 -8.68 2.02
N ILE A 62 3.81 -7.83 1.28
CA ILE A 62 4.06 -7.56 -0.14
C ILE A 62 4.50 -6.11 -0.27
N ILE A 63 5.66 -5.89 -0.88
CA ILE A 63 6.25 -4.55 -1.03
C ILE A 63 6.24 -4.16 -2.50
N LEU A 64 5.58 -3.05 -2.82
CA LEU A 64 5.45 -2.53 -4.18
C LEU A 64 5.97 -1.09 -4.24
N GLN A 65 6.89 -0.80 -5.16
CA GLN A 65 7.38 0.56 -5.37
C GLN A 65 6.35 1.40 -6.14
N ILE A 66 5.70 2.35 -5.48
CA ILE A 66 4.61 3.17 -6.02
C ILE A 66 5.04 4.59 -6.44
N ALA A 67 6.22 5.02 -6.02
CA ALA A 67 6.83 6.28 -6.40
C ALA A 67 8.35 6.18 -6.28
N PHE A 68 9.07 6.81 -7.19
CA PHE A 68 10.50 7.02 -7.10
C PHE A 68 10.84 8.27 -7.89
N GLY A 69 11.78 9.05 -7.41
CA GLY A 69 12.27 10.19 -8.17
C GLY A 69 13.09 11.15 -7.35
N GLU A 70 13.21 12.35 -7.91
CA GLU A 70 14.00 13.43 -7.35
C GLU A 70 13.13 14.67 -7.15
N SER A 71 13.39 15.41 -6.07
CA SER A 71 12.79 16.71 -5.80
C SER A 71 13.90 17.71 -5.52
N ILE A 72 13.89 18.83 -6.24
CA ILE A 72 14.89 19.88 -6.10
C ILE A 72 14.21 21.11 -5.52
N LYS A 73 14.65 21.53 -4.32
CA LYS A 73 14.21 22.79 -3.69
C LYS A 73 15.27 23.89 -3.86
N SER A 74 16.55 23.50 -3.84
CA SER A 74 17.69 24.36 -4.15
C SER A 74 18.88 23.50 -4.62
N ILE A 75 20.02 24.13 -4.96
CA ILE A 75 21.25 23.40 -5.33
C ILE A 75 21.72 22.45 -4.22
N SER A 76 21.60 22.84 -2.94
CA SER A 76 22.00 22.03 -1.77
C SER A 76 20.85 21.21 -1.17
N GLU A 77 19.62 21.43 -1.61
CA GLU A 77 18.42 20.72 -1.16
C GLU A 77 17.82 19.90 -2.30
N ARG A 78 18.55 18.84 -2.68
CA ARG A 78 18.14 17.86 -3.68
C ARG A 78 17.81 16.56 -2.98
N TYR A 79 16.57 16.10 -3.06
CA TYR A 79 16.10 14.90 -2.38
C TYR A 79 15.82 13.79 -3.37
N ILE A 80 16.41 12.62 -3.12
CA ILE A 80 15.96 11.36 -3.74
C ILE A 80 14.88 10.80 -2.84
N TYR A 81 13.73 10.44 -3.41
CA TYR A 81 12.64 9.83 -2.65
C TYR A 81 12.23 8.47 -3.22
N ASP A 82 11.85 7.58 -2.32
CA ASP A 82 11.36 6.23 -2.62
C ASP A 82 10.06 5.99 -1.86
N GLY A 83 9.00 5.68 -2.60
CA GLY A 83 7.66 5.45 -2.09
C GLY A 83 7.26 3.99 -2.28
N LYS A 84 6.92 3.31 -1.18
CA LYS A 84 6.52 1.90 -1.15
C LYS A 84 5.12 1.75 -0.60
N ALA A 85 4.32 0.90 -1.24
CA ALA A 85 3.13 0.32 -0.67
C ALA A 85 3.50 -1.03 -0.05
N ILE A 86 3.17 -1.20 1.22
CA ILE A 86 3.41 -2.42 1.99
C ILE A 86 2.05 -2.97 2.38
N LEU A 87 1.73 -4.15 1.87
CA LEU A 87 0.47 -4.83 2.14
C LEU A 87 0.75 -6.01 3.06
N TYR A 88 0.02 -6.11 4.15
CA TYR A 88 0.12 -7.22 5.10
C TYR A 88 -1.09 -8.11 4.93
N THR A 89 -0.86 -9.41 4.79
CA THR A 89 -1.91 -10.41 4.61
C THR A 89 -1.77 -11.55 5.62
N ASP A 90 -2.83 -12.32 5.75
CA ASP A 90 -2.78 -13.68 6.31
C ASP A 90 -1.84 -14.60 5.50
N ALA A 91 -1.64 -15.81 6.01
CA ALA A 91 -0.84 -16.81 5.33
C ALA A 91 -1.43 -17.12 3.95
N GLU A 92 -2.74 -17.19 3.79
CA GLU A 92 -3.42 -17.57 2.55
C GLU A 92 -3.43 -16.44 1.50
N GLY A 93 -3.15 -15.20 1.90
CA GLY A 93 -3.29 -14.01 1.06
C GLY A 93 -4.75 -13.62 0.83
N THR A 94 -5.67 -14.15 1.62
CA THR A 94 -7.12 -13.93 1.49
C THR A 94 -7.59 -12.75 2.30
N VAL A 95 -6.93 -12.42 3.40
CA VAL A 95 -7.28 -11.30 4.30
C VAL A 95 -6.22 -10.22 4.18
N LEU A 96 -6.63 -8.95 4.03
CA LEU A 96 -5.73 -7.80 4.02
C LEU A 96 -5.67 -7.22 5.43
N ASN A 97 -4.65 -7.52 6.23
CA ASN A 97 -4.62 -7.14 7.65
C ASN A 97 -4.24 -5.67 7.85
N LYS A 98 -3.34 -5.14 7.01
CA LYS A 98 -2.80 -3.78 7.16
C LYS A 98 -2.32 -3.26 5.81
N VAL A 99 -2.51 -1.98 5.56
CA VAL A 99 -1.94 -1.27 4.40
C VAL A 99 -1.08 -0.13 4.90
N GLU A 100 0.19 -0.11 4.51
CA GLU A 100 1.11 0.99 4.81
C GLU A 100 1.63 1.62 3.51
N PHE A 101 1.60 2.94 3.44
CA PHE A 101 2.31 3.70 2.41
C PHE A 101 3.50 4.41 3.04
N ARG A 102 4.70 3.96 2.73
CA ARG A 102 5.95 4.49 3.27
C ARG A 102 6.67 5.33 2.22
N PHE A 103 7.02 6.55 2.57
CA PHE A 103 7.80 7.48 1.76
C PHE A 103 9.08 7.81 2.48
N LEU A 104 10.20 7.39 1.90
CA LEU A 104 11.53 7.74 2.36
C LEU A 104 12.09 8.82 1.46
N ARG A 105 12.81 9.78 2.03
CA ARG A 105 13.60 10.75 1.27
C ARG A 105 14.95 10.97 1.91
N ILE A 106 15.97 11.13 1.10
CA ILE A 106 17.34 11.42 1.51
C ILE A 106 17.87 12.60 0.71
N ASN A 107 18.64 13.48 1.35
CA ASN A 107 19.40 14.52 0.66
C ASN A 107 20.84 14.05 0.43
N PRO A 108 21.18 13.46 -0.74
CA PRO A 108 22.55 13.00 -1.01
C PRO A 108 23.59 14.13 -1.09
N LEU A 109 23.16 15.37 -1.33
CA LEU A 109 24.06 16.53 -1.47
C LEU A 109 24.08 17.42 -0.22
N GLY A 110 23.41 16.99 0.86
CA GLY A 110 23.35 17.73 2.12
C GLY A 110 24.70 17.72 2.85
N TYR A 111 24.95 18.77 3.64
CA TYR A 111 26.14 18.85 4.50
C TYR A 111 26.15 17.82 5.64
N SER A 112 25.00 17.20 5.94
CA SER A 112 24.86 16.12 6.90
C SER A 112 23.93 15.05 6.34
N PHE A 113 24.20 13.79 6.69
CA PHE A 113 23.31 12.69 6.34
C PHE A 113 22.00 12.84 7.12
N LYS A 114 20.90 12.96 6.38
CA LYS A 114 19.56 12.92 6.96
C LYS A 114 18.62 12.19 6.01
N GLU A 115 18.04 11.11 6.50
CA GLU A 115 16.96 10.40 5.84
C GLU A 115 15.67 10.58 6.64
N GLU A 116 14.61 10.96 5.94
CA GLU A 116 13.32 11.23 6.52
C GLU A 116 12.29 10.28 5.95
N GLY A 117 11.50 9.69 6.83
CA GLY A 117 10.44 8.78 6.49
C GLY A 117 9.08 9.28 6.96
N ARG A 118 8.08 9.06 6.11
CA ARG A 118 6.67 9.24 6.45
C ARG A 118 5.92 7.97 6.12
N SER A 119 5.11 7.48 7.03
CA SER A 119 4.21 6.36 6.80
C SER A 119 2.77 6.77 7.00
N LEU A 120 1.90 6.34 6.09
CA LEU A 120 0.45 6.40 6.24
C LEU A 120 -0.07 4.98 6.36
N VAL A 121 -0.55 4.62 7.55
CA VAL A 121 -0.92 3.26 7.93
C VAL A 121 -2.44 3.19 8.10
N ASN A 122 -3.07 2.25 7.38
CA ASN A 122 -4.43 1.81 7.61
C ASN A 122 -4.39 0.46 8.33
N PRO A 123 -4.73 0.40 9.62
CA PRO A 123 -4.74 -0.83 10.39
C PRO A 123 -5.99 -1.69 10.17
N THR A 124 -7.10 -1.13 9.66
CA THR A 124 -8.36 -1.90 9.43
C THR A 124 -8.89 -1.81 7.99
N PRO A 125 -8.14 -2.26 6.97
CA PRO A 125 -8.56 -2.13 5.57
C PRO A 125 -9.66 -3.13 5.15
N ASN A 126 -10.17 -3.97 6.07
CA ASN A 126 -11.24 -4.95 5.82
C ASN A 126 -12.61 -4.53 6.38
N PHE A 127 -12.79 -3.26 6.79
CA PHE A 127 -14.00 -2.78 7.48
C PHE A 127 -15.34 -3.21 6.83
N PHE A 128 -15.36 -3.38 5.50
CA PHE A 128 -16.55 -3.71 4.72
C PHE A 128 -17.10 -5.15 4.83
N GLU A 129 -16.39 -6.08 5.48
CA GLU A 129 -16.87 -7.49 5.54
C GLU A 129 -17.90 -7.75 6.63
N ASP A 130 -17.91 -6.95 7.69
CA ASP A 130 -18.75 -7.23 8.87
C ASP A 130 -20.00 -6.34 8.99
N ASN A 131 -20.01 -5.14 8.41
CA ASN A 131 -21.15 -4.21 8.50
C ASN A 131 -21.35 -3.45 7.20
N GLN A 132 -22.61 -3.26 6.77
CA GLN A 132 -23.00 -2.43 5.62
C GLN A 132 -22.73 -0.91 5.83
N GLN A 133 -21.83 -0.57 6.76
CA GLN A 133 -21.40 0.80 7.04
C GLN A 133 -20.15 1.11 6.20
N ILE A 134 -20.07 2.35 5.76
CA ILE A 134 -18.97 2.84 4.94
C ILE A 134 -17.88 3.34 5.87
N ASP A 135 -16.63 2.92 5.65
CA ASP A 135 -15.52 3.28 6.51
C ASP A 135 -15.18 4.76 6.33
N LYS A 136 -15.07 5.49 7.44
CA LYS A 136 -14.61 6.88 7.47
C LYS A 136 -13.09 6.99 7.48
N ASN A 137 -12.38 5.87 7.66
CA ASN A 137 -10.93 5.78 7.71
C ASN A 137 -10.32 6.75 8.75
N GLU A 138 -11.02 6.95 9.87
CA GLU A 138 -10.62 7.90 10.91
C GLU A 138 -9.42 7.38 11.72
N ASP A 139 -9.22 6.07 11.72
CA ASP A 139 -8.15 5.30 12.38
C ASP A 139 -6.82 5.30 11.61
N LEU A 140 -6.77 5.92 10.42
CA LEU A 140 -5.53 6.08 9.66
C LEU A 140 -4.46 6.79 10.50
N ILE A 141 -3.29 6.18 10.57
CA ILE A 141 -2.15 6.67 11.37
C ILE A 141 -1.11 7.29 10.45
N LEU A 142 -0.69 8.51 10.78
CA LEU A 142 0.43 9.20 10.15
C LEU A 142 1.65 9.13 11.07
N GLU A 143 2.73 8.55 10.56
CA GLU A 143 3.99 8.43 11.28
C GLU A 143 5.07 9.26 10.58
N TYR A 144 5.89 9.94 11.37
CA TYR A 144 7.12 10.58 10.94
C TYR A 144 8.29 9.98 11.71
N PHE A 145 9.31 9.58 10.97
CA PHE A 145 10.53 9.01 11.51
C PHE A 145 11.74 9.55 10.74
N GLU A 146 12.89 9.58 11.39
CA GLU A 146 14.12 10.07 10.78
C GLU A 146 15.30 9.19 11.18
N ARG A 147 16.33 9.24 10.34
CA ARG A 147 17.61 8.59 10.56
C ARG A 147 18.71 9.60 10.23
N THR A 148 19.58 9.84 11.20
CA THR A 148 20.72 10.79 11.11
C THR A 148 22.06 10.08 10.90
N ASN A 149 22.10 8.76 11.09
CA ASN A 149 23.27 7.93 10.88
C ASN A 149 22.86 6.66 10.11
N PRO A 150 23.52 6.29 9.00
CA PRO A 150 23.17 5.10 8.21
C PRO A 150 23.18 3.79 9.02
N ASP A 151 24.06 3.72 10.03
CA ASP A 151 24.25 2.54 10.86
C ASP A 151 23.19 2.42 11.96
N GLU A 152 22.42 3.48 12.20
CA GLU A 152 21.34 3.51 13.18
C GLU A 152 19.99 3.15 12.55
N GLY A 153 19.08 2.63 13.37
CA GLY A 153 17.70 2.42 12.97
C GLY A 153 16.95 3.74 12.80
N PHE A 154 15.81 3.70 12.10
CA PHE A 154 14.90 4.84 12.09
C PHE A 154 14.31 5.09 13.48
N VAL A 155 14.32 6.34 13.91
CA VAL A 155 13.71 6.77 15.18
C VAL A 155 12.35 7.40 14.88
N LYS A 156 11.28 6.86 15.45
CA LYS A 156 9.93 7.46 15.37
C LYS A 156 9.94 8.78 16.14
N LYS A 157 9.57 9.88 15.47
CA LYS A 157 9.56 11.23 16.03
C LYS A 157 8.15 11.73 16.30
N HIS A 158 7.20 11.33 15.49
CA HIS A 158 5.82 11.76 15.63
C HIS A 158 4.86 10.70 15.11
N GLU A 159 3.71 10.62 15.76
CA GLU A 159 2.60 9.73 15.42
C GLU A 159 1.31 10.50 15.67
N THR A 160 0.38 10.44 14.73
CA THR A 160 -0.92 11.13 14.86
C THR A 160 -1.96 10.39 14.05
N THR A 161 -3.16 10.28 14.59
CA THR A 161 -4.31 9.68 13.91
C THR A 161 -5.05 10.74 13.09
N ILE A 162 -5.66 10.37 11.95
CA ILE A 162 -6.39 11.32 11.11
C ILE A 162 -7.52 12.01 11.88
N SER A 163 -8.18 11.33 12.81
CA SER A 163 -9.19 11.90 13.72
C SER A 163 -8.69 13.14 14.47
N ASP A 164 -7.42 13.15 14.86
CA ASP A 164 -6.84 14.15 15.76
C ASP A 164 -6.40 15.42 15.01
N ILE A 165 -6.39 15.38 13.68
CA ILE A 165 -6.05 16.52 12.85
C ILE A 165 -7.20 17.52 12.85
N ILE A 166 -7.02 18.63 13.57
CA ILE A 166 -8.03 19.69 13.72
C ILE A 166 -8.45 20.29 12.36
N PHE A 167 -7.53 20.37 11.40
CA PHE A 167 -7.78 20.99 10.10
C PHE A 167 -8.44 20.02 9.10
N ILE A 168 -9.72 20.27 8.79
CA ILE A 168 -10.53 19.46 7.86
C ILE A 168 -9.87 19.34 6.47
N ASP A 169 -9.38 20.44 5.90
CA ASP A 169 -8.74 20.43 4.57
C ASP A 169 -7.52 19.51 4.50
N LYS A 170 -6.75 19.43 5.60
CA LYS A 170 -5.58 18.54 5.68
C LYS A 170 -6.01 17.08 5.75
N ARG A 171 -7.07 16.77 6.50
CA ARG A 171 -7.67 15.43 6.54
C ARG A 171 -8.15 14.98 5.16
N LEU A 172 -8.90 15.84 4.46
CA LEU A 172 -9.39 15.55 3.10
C LEU A 172 -8.25 15.30 2.11
N LYS A 173 -7.19 16.12 2.15
CA LYS A 173 -6.01 15.93 1.29
C LYS A 173 -5.27 14.63 1.59
N LEU A 174 -5.20 14.22 2.86
CA LEU A 174 -4.58 12.96 3.27
C LEU A 174 -5.39 11.76 2.75
N LEU A 175 -6.71 11.78 2.89
CA LEU A 175 -7.60 10.75 2.35
C LEU A 175 -7.51 10.67 0.82
N GLU A 176 -7.49 11.81 0.13
CA GLU A 176 -7.33 11.84 -1.33
C GLU A 176 -5.97 11.24 -1.77
N THR A 177 -4.92 11.55 -1.02
CA THR A 177 -3.57 11.02 -1.25
C THR A 177 -3.53 9.50 -1.00
N TYR A 178 -4.14 9.04 0.08
CA TYR A 178 -4.32 7.62 0.38
C TYR A 178 -5.03 6.88 -0.77
N ARG A 179 -6.17 7.43 -1.22
CA ARG A 179 -6.94 6.93 -2.36
C ARG A 179 -6.10 6.86 -3.64
N LYS A 180 -5.32 7.91 -3.94
CA LYS A 180 -4.40 7.93 -5.10
C LYS A 180 -3.37 6.81 -5.02
N PHE A 181 -2.79 6.55 -3.85
CA PHE A 181 -1.82 5.47 -3.68
C PHE A 181 -2.47 4.09 -3.77
N LEU A 182 -3.65 3.88 -3.20
CA LEU A 182 -4.42 2.64 -3.37
C LEU A 182 -4.71 2.34 -4.85
N ARG A 183 -5.09 3.36 -5.65
CA ARG A 183 -5.28 3.20 -7.11
C ARG A 183 -3.99 2.73 -7.81
N ARG A 184 -2.84 3.30 -7.45
CA ARG A 184 -1.53 2.89 -8.00
C ARG A 184 -1.19 1.46 -7.60
N THR A 185 -1.33 1.11 -6.32
CA THR A 185 -1.11 -0.23 -5.79
C THR A 185 -1.95 -1.27 -6.52
N LYS A 186 -3.26 -1.04 -6.63
CA LYS A 186 -4.16 -1.91 -7.40
C LYS A 186 -3.69 -2.09 -8.85
N LYS A 187 -3.30 -1.00 -9.53
CA LYS A 187 -2.82 -1.06 -10.93
C LYS A 187 -1.56 -1.93 -11.03
N MET A 188 -0.63 -1.80 -10.09
CA MET A 188 0.60 -2.60 -10.05
C MET A 188 0.32 -4.07 -9.80
N ILE A 189 -0.52 -4.41 -8.82
CA ILE A 189 -0.88 -5.81 -8.54
C ILE A 189 -1.55 -6.43 -9.76
N LYS A 190 -2.50 -5.72 -10.38
CA LYS A 190 -3.17 -6.20 -11.60
C LYS A 190 -2.16 -6.49 -12.72
N ARG A 191 -1.17 -5.61 -12.90
CA ARG A 191 -0.09 -5.83 -13.87
C ARG A 191 0.74 -7.07 -13.53
N LYS A 192 1.15 -7.24 -12.27
CA LYS A 192 1.90 -8.42 -11.81
C LYS A 192 1.13 -9.73 -12.02
N VAL A 193 -0.18 -9.75 -11.72
CA VAL A 193 -1.05 -10.89 -12.01
C VAL A 193 -1.05 -11.22 -13.50
N TYR A 194 -1.20 -10.20 -14.36
CA TYR A 194 -1.16 -10.39 -15.81
C TYR A 194 0.20 -10.93 -16.29
N ASP A 195 1.30 -10.35 -15.81
CA ASP A 195 2.64 -10.76 -16.20
C ASP A 195 2.91 -12.22 -15.81
N PHE A 196 2.50 -12.64 -14.62
CA PHE A 196 2.65 -14.03 -14.16
C PHE A 196 1.73 -15.00 -14.91
N ASP A 197 0.48 -14.62 -15.19
CA ASP A 197 -0.44 -15.44 -15.98
C ASP A 197 0.09 -15.68 -17.40
N LEU A 198 0.67 -14.64 -18.03
CA LEU A 198 1.30 -14.77 -19.34
C LEU A 198 2.50 -15.73 -19.30
N GLN A 199 3.37 -15.60 -18.29
CA GLN A 199 4.51 -16.51 -18.11
C GLN A 199 4.07 -17.96 -17.92
N ASP A 200 3.00 -18.19 -17.15
CA ASP A 200 2.52 -19.54 -16.90
C ASP A 200 1.96 -20.18 -18.17
N ARG A 201 1.19 -19.43 -18.97
CA ARG A 201 0.70 -19.90 -20.28
C ARG A 201 1.81 -20.25 -21.24
N VAL A 202 2.83 -19.40 -21.35
CA VAL A 202 4.00 -19.65 -22.21
C VAL A 202 4.72 -20.93 -21.76
N ARG A 203 4.90 -21.11 -20.44
CA ARG A 203 5.49 -22.32 -19.89
C ARG A 203 4.68 -23.58 -20.25
N VAL A 204 3.37 -23.54 -20.08
CA VAL A 204 2.49 -24.67 -20.41
C VAL A 204 2.53 -25.00 -21.90
N GLN A 205 2.54 -23.97 -22.78
CA GLN A 205 2.68 -24.17 -24.22
C GLN A 205 3.99 -24.88 -24.58
N TYR A 206 5.11 -24.43 -24.03
CA TYR A 206 6.39 -25.12 -24.23
C TYR A 206 6.37 -26.58 -23.73
N MET A 207 5.67 -26.87 -22.63
CA MET A 207 5.54 -28.26 -22.16
C MET A 207 4.71 -29.13 -23.10
N LEU A 208 3.77 -28.56 -23.86
CA LEU A 208 2.94 -29.28 -24.83
C LEU A 208 3.65 -29.46 -26.19
N GLU A 209 4.46 -28.48 -26.61
CA GLU A 209 5.19 -28.53 -27.89
C GLU A 209 6.40 -29.48 -27.86
N PHE A 210 6.95 -29.74 -26.67
CA PHE A 210 8.15 -30.57 -26.48
C PHE A 210 7.87 -31.86 -25.68
N GLN A 211 6.63 -32.37 -25.77
CA GLN A 211 6.25 -33.74 -25.37
C GLN A 211 6.44 -34.73 -26.53
#